data_AF-R6JWQ8-F1
#
_entry.id   AF-R6JWQ8-F1
#
_cell.length_a   1.000
_cell.length_b   1.000
_cell.length_c   1.000
_cell.angle_alpha   90.00
_cell.angle_beta   90.00
_cell.angle_gamma   90.00
#
_symmetry.space_group_name_H-M   'P 1'
#
loop_
_entity.id
_entity.type
_entity.pdbx_description
1 polymer ?
#
loop_
_entity_poly.entity_id
_entity_poly.type
_entity_poly.pdbx_seq_one_letter_code
_entity_poly.pdbx_strand_id
1 'polypeptide(L)'
;MSKLRIVHYINQFFANIGGEEKADYQPELREGIVGPGMAFNQAFGDEAEIVATVICGDSYFNENVEAAKKTILDMISSQKPDAVICGPAFNAGRYGVACGTVALAVKEELNIPVLTGMYKENPGADMYKTKVYIVETRNSAAGMRSAVATMAPLAIKLAKGEKLGSSKEEGYMPNGIRVNFFEDKRGSQRAVEMLVKKLAGKEFTTEFPMPDFDRVDPNPAVKDMAHAKIALVTSGGIVPKGNPDHIESSSASKYGKYDIDGVMDLTEATYETAHGGYDPVYANEDADRVLPVDVLREFEKEGKIGSLHRYFYTTVGNGTSVANAKRFAAEFAQELRNDGVDAVILTST
;
A
#
# COMPACT_ATOMS: atom_id res chain seq x y z
N MET A 1 29.57 17.65 -23.44
CA MET A 1 28.21 17.09 -23.54
C MET A 1 27.24 18.19 -23.14
N SER A 2 26.04 18.24 -23.71
CA SER A 2 24.99 19.16 -23.23
C SER A 2 24.57 18.75 -21.82
N LYS A 3 24.25 19.72 -20.96
CA LYS A 3 23.70 19.45 -19.62
C LYS A 3 22.35 18.74 -19.76
N LEU A 4 22.07 17.82 -18.85
CA LEU A 4 20.75 17.19 -18.74
C LEU A 4 19.72 18.24 -18.33
N ARG A 5 18.55 18.19 -18.96
CA ARG A 5 17.46 19.15 -18.80
C ARG A 5 16.50 18.66 -17.74
N ILE A 6 16.41 19.35 -16.61
CA ILE A 6 15.52 18.99 -15.53
C ILE A 6 14.36 19.99 -15.45
N VAL A 7 13.13 19.48 -15.36
CA VAL A 7 11.97 20.30 -15.00
C VAL A 7 11.62 20.06 -13.54
N HIS A 8 11.38 21.15 -12.80
CA HIS A 8 11.06 21.10 -11.38
C HIS A 8 9.59 21.43 -11.15
N TYR A 9 8.86 20.57 -10.45
CA TYR A 9 7.49 20.85 -10.01
C TYR A 9 7.47 21.24 -8.53
N ILE A 10 6.95 22.44 -8.25
CA ILE A 10 6.80 22.98 -6.89
C ILE A 10 5.42 23.56 -6.60
N ASN A 11 5.11 23.75 -5.31
CA ASN A 11 3.91 24.47 -4.91
C ASN A 11 4.13 25.99 -4.79
N GLN A 12 3.04 26.71 -4.54
CA GLN A 12 3.04 28.16 -4.37
C GLN A 12 3.98 28.64 -3.24
N PHE A 13 4.10 27.87 -2.16
CA PHE A 13 4.93 28.22 -1.01
C PHE A 13 6.41 28.20 -1.38
N PHE A 14 6.88 27.10 -1.97
CA PHE A 14 8.26 26.99 -2.43
C PHE A 14 8.59 27.93 -3.59
N ALA A 15 7.57 28.39 -4.32
CA ALA A 15 7.70 29.41 -5.36
C ALA A 15 7.77 30.85 -4.81
N ASN A 16 7.69 31.05 -3.49
CA ASN A 16 7.59 32.36 -2.83
C ASN A 16 6.39 33.20 -3.31
N ILE A 17 5.28 32.55 -3.68
CA ILE A 17 4.04 33.23 -4.10
C ILE A 17 3.16 33.58 -2.89
N GLY A 18 3.11 32.68 -1.91
CA GLY A 18 2.32 32.83 -0.69
C GLY A 18 2.16 31.49 0.04
N GLY A 19 1.54 31.52 1.21
CA GLY A 19 1.23 30.32 1.98
C GLY A 19 -0.13 29.74 1.63
N GLU A 20 -0.93 29.52 2.67
CA GLU A 20 -2.30 28.97 2.57
C GLU A 20 -3.26 29.92 1.83
N GLU A 21 -3.06 31.24 1.96
CA GLU A 21 -3.86 32.28 1.33
C GLU A 21 -3.70 32.36 -0.20
N LYS A 22 -2.71 31.64 -0.75
CA LYS A 22 -2.45 31.50 -2.20
C LYS A 22 -2.50 30.05 -2.65
N ALA A 23 -3.03 29.13 -1.84
CA ALA A 23 -3.07 27.71 -2.19
C ALA A 23 -3.99 27.39 -3.38
N ASP A 24 -4.83 28.32 -3.81
CA ASP A 24 -5.68 28.26 -5.00
C ASP A 24 -4.95 28.70 -6.30
N TYR A 25 -3.63 28.94 -6.25
CA TYR A 25 -2.85 29.39 -7.40
C TYR A 25 -2.92 28.40 -8.58
N GLN A 26 -3.27 28.91 -9.76
CA GLN A 26 -3.36 28.11 -10.98
C GLN A 26 -1.98 27.64 -11.47
N PRO A 27 -1.89 26.55 -12.26
CA PRO A 27 -0.65 26.10 -12.85
C PRO A 27 0.04 27.21 -13.64
N GLU A 28 1.33 27.42 -13.38
CA GLU A 28 2.19 28.37 -14.07
C GLU A 28 3.51 27.72 -14.42
N LEU A 29 4.02 27.98 -15.62
CA LEU A 29 5.37 27.61 -16.05
C LEU A 29 6.27 28.85 -15.99
N ARG A 30 7.40 28.74 -15.29
CA ARG A 30 8.48 29.73 -15.31
C ARG A 30 9.74 29.12 -15.88
N GLU A 31 10.33 29.75 -16.90
CA GLU A 31 11.62 29.32 -17.41
C GLU A 31 12.72 29.58 -16.38
N GLY A 32 13.61 28.59 -16.20
CA GLY A 32 14.69 28.61 -15.23
C GLY A 32 14.31 28.21 -13.81
N ILE A 33 15.17 28.63 -12.88
CA ILE A 33 15.24 28.16 -11.50
C ILE A 33 14.31 28.97 -10.60
N VAL A 34 13.47 28.30 -9.81
CA VAL A 34 12.67 28.92 -8.75
C VAL A 34 12.83 28.16 -7.43
N GLY A 35 12.95 28.90 -6.33
CA GLY A 35 12.91 28.36 -4.96
C GLY A 35 13.93 27.23 -4.71
N PRO A 36 13.48 26.02 -4.28
CA PRO A 36 14.38 24.91 -3.99
C PRO A 36 15.16 24.41 -5.19
N GLY A 37 14.77 24.77 -6.41
CA GLY A 37 15.52 24.46 -7.63
C GLY A 37 16.96 24.98 -7.58
N MET A 38 17.24 26.06 -6.84
CA MET A 38 18.59 26.59 -6.69
C MET A 38 19.54 25.58 -6.03
N ALA A 39 19.07 24.89 -5.00
CA ALA A 39 19.86 23.90 -4.29
C ALA A 39 20.14 22.68 -5.18
N PHE A 40 19.15 22.24 -5.97
CA PHE A 40 19.34 21.19 -6.97
C PHE A 40 20.34 21.59 -8.04
N ASN A 41 20.17 22.77 -8.63
CA ASN A 41 21.05 23.27 -9.69
C ASN A 41 22.51 23.39 -9.21
N GLN A 42 22.71 23.82 -7.96
CA GLN A 42 24.04 23.81 -7.34
C GLN A 42 24.59 22.39 -7.15
N ALA A 43 23.75 21.44 -6.71
CA ALA A 43 24.15 20.05 -6.50
C ALA A 43 24.44 19.30 -7.82
N PHE A 44 23.79 19.68 -8.93
CA PHE A 44 24.02 19.10 -10.25
C PHE A 44 25.35 19.54 -10.88
N GLY A 45 25.85 20.72 -10.54
CA GLY A 45 27.07 21.29 -11.12
C GLY A 45 27.00 21.38 -12.65
N ASP A 46 27.86 20.64 -13.33
CA ASP A 46 27.96 20.65 -14.79
C ASP A 46 27.23 19.50 -15.49
N GLU A 47 26.59 18.61 -14.73
CA GLU A 47 25.92 17.44 -15.30
C GLU A 47 24.48 17.71 -15.74
N ALA A 48 23.76 18.57 -15.01
CA ALA A 48 22.37 18.88 -15.25
C ALA A 48 22.04 20.33 -14.89
N GLU A 49 20.92 20.84 -15.40
CA GLU A 49 20.39 22.15 -15.06
C GLU A 49 18.87 22.13 -14.98
N ILE A 50 18.29 23.01 -14.17
CA ILE A 50 16.84 23.23 -14.17
C ILE A 50 16.50 24.21 -15.28
N VAL A 51 15.88 23.69 -16.35
CA VAL A 51 15.49 24.49 -17.51
C VAL A 51 14.18 25.23 -17.30
N ALA A 52 13.30 24.69 -16.46
CA ALA A 52 12.04 25.32 -16.11
C ALA A 52 11.48 24.79 -14.79
N THR A 53 10.62 25.61 -14.17
CA THR A 53 9.89 25.28 -12.97
C THR A 53 8.39 25.41 -13.22
N VAL A 54 7.63 24.34 -12.96
CA VAL A 54 6.17 24.34 -12.97
C VAL A 54 5.67 24.52 -11.54
N ILE A 55 4.74 25.45 -11.37
CA ILE A 55 4.20 25.86 -10.07
C ILE A 55 2.70 25.61 -10.06
N CYS A 56 2.16 25.02 -9.01
CA CYS A 56 0.71 24.89 -8.83
C CYS A 56 0.33 24.96 -7.36
N GLY A 57 -0.75 25.66 -7.03
CA GLY A 57 -1.26 25.77 -5.67
C GLY A 57 -1.80 24.44 -5.15
N ASP A 58 -1.52 24.14 -3.87
CA ASP A 58 -1.93 22.89 -3.25
C ASP A 58 -3.45 22.66 -3.26
N SER A 59 -4.26 23.68 -2.93
CA SER A 59 -5.73 23.57 -2.99
C SER A 59 -6.21 23.43 -4.42
N TYR A 60 -5.70 24.25 -5.34
CA TYR A 60 -6.13 24.21 -6.75
C TYR A 60 -5.92 22.83 -7.35
N PHE A 61 -4.73 22.24 -7.15
CA PHE A 61 -4.42 20.91 -7.67
C PHE A 61 -5.38 19.85 -7.11
N ASN A 62 -5.59 19.83 -5.80
CA ASN A 62 -6.41 18.81 -5.15
C ASN A 62 -7.91 18.95 -5.45
N GLU A 63 -8.39 20.16 -5.76
CA GLU A 63 -9.78 20.41 -6.15
C GLU A 63 -10.02 20.18 -7.66
N ASN A 64 -8.98 20.25 -8.49
CA ASN A 64 -9.08 20.22 -9.96
C ASN A 64 -8.12 19.19 -10.59
N VAL A 65 -7.95 18.03 -9.95
CA VAL A 65 -6.88 17.05 -10.24
C VAL A 65 -6.71 16.78 -11.74
N GLU A 66 -7.78 16.41 -12.44
CA GLU A 66 -7.69 16.04 -13.86
C GLU A 66 -7.28 17.21 -14.77
N ALA A 67 -7.86 18.39 -14.56
CA ALA A 67 -7.54 19.58 -15.34
C ALA A 67 -6.12 20.07 -15.02
N ALA A 68 -5.76 20.17 -13.74
CA ALA A 68 -4.44 20.60 -13.30
C ALA A 68 -3.34 19.64 -13.78
N LYS A 69 -3.55 18.33 -13.65
CA LYS A 69 -2.63 17.29 -14.16
C LYS A 69 -2.36 17.48 -15.64
N LYS A 70 -3.40 17.61 -16.46
CA LYS A 70 -3.25 17.82 -17.91
C LYS A 70 -2.41 19.07 -18.22
N THR A 71 -2.76 20.21 -17.64
CA THR A 71 -2.04 21.47 -17.86
C THR A 71 -0.57 21.37 -17.42
N ILE A 72 -0.31 20.74 -16.27
CA ILE A 72 1.05 20.54 -15.76
C ILE A 72 1.86 19.64 -16.69
N LEU A 73 1.30 18.54 -17.18
CA LEU A 73 1.98 17.65 -18.13
C LEU A 73 2.30 18.35 -19.45
N ASP A 74 1.37 19.15 -19.98
CA ASP A 74 1.59 19.95 -21.19
C ASP A 74 2.76 20.94 -20.98
N MET A 75 2.79 21.62 -19.82
CA MET A 75 3.89 22.52 -19.44
C MET A 75 5.23 21.77 -19.34
N ILE A 76 5.27 20.62 -18.66
CA ILE A 76 6.47 19.79 -18.52
C ILE A 76 6.97 19.32 -19.89
N SER A 77 6.08 18.76 -20.71
CA SER A 77 6.42 18.20 -22.04
C SER A 77 6.96 19.27 -22.98
N SER A 78 6.42 20.50 -22.93
CA SER A 78 6.89 21.63 -23.75
C SER A 78 8.38 21.93 -23.57
N GLN A 79 8.94 21.59 -22.41
CA GLN A 79 10.32 21.88 -22.05
C GLN A 79 11.30 20.76 -22.43
N LYS A 80 10.80 19.62 -22.92
CA LYS A 80 11.60 18.44 -23.32
C LYS A 80 12.66 18.05 -22.27
N PRO A 81 12.25 17.71 -21.03
CA PRO A 81 13.19 17.33 -19.99
C PRO A 81 13.71 15.91 -20.17
N ASP A 82 14.94 15.70 -19.71
CA ASP A 82 15.54 14.37 -19.55
C ASP A 82 15.09 13.70 -18.24
N ALA A 83 14.74 14.49 -17.22
CA ALA A 83 14.06 14.01 -16.02
C ALA A 83 13.24 15.12 -15.33
N VAL A 84 12.33 14.72 -14.45
CA VAL A 84 11.49 15.61 -13.65
C VAL A 84 11.74 15.40 -12.16
N ILE A 85 11.73 16.48 -11.39
CA ILE A 85 11.72 16.44 -9.93
C ILE A 85 10.42 17.04 -9.44
N CYS A 86 9.66 16.30 -8.63
CA CYS A 86 8.48 16.83 -7.93
C CYS A 86 8.82 17.00 -6.45
N GLY A 87 8.74 18.21 -5.88
CA GLY A 87 9.11 18.41 -4.48
C GLY A 87 10.55 18.92 -4.26
N PRO A 88 11.12 18.77 -3.06
CA PRO A 88 10.69 17.88 -2.00
C PRO A 88 9.49 18.45 -1.22
N ALA A 89 8.53 17.58 -0.91
CA ALA A 89 7.29 17.96 -0.20
C ALA A 89 7.39 17.84 1.33
N PHE A 90 8.43 17.20 1.87
CA PHE A 90 8.59 16.96 3.31
C PHE A 90 7.30 16.39 3.94
N ASN A 91 6.80 16.92 5.05
CA ASN A 91 5.53 16.49 5.66
C ASN A 91 4.31 17.34 5.24
N ALA A 92 4.38 18.08 4.12
CA ALA A 92 3.23 18.83 3.63
C ALA A 92 2.25 17.88 2.92
N GLY A 93 1.10 17.61 3.54
CA GLY A 93 0.17 16.57 3.10
C GLY A 93 -0.39 16.78 1.69
N ARG A 94 -1.12 17.88 1.46
CA ARG A 94 -1.71 18.20 0.14
C ARG A 94 -0.66 18.30 -0.97
N TYR A 95 0.48 18.93 -0.66
CA TYR A 95 1.58 19.07 -1.60
C TYR A 95 2.25 17.72 -1.93
N GLY A 96 2.40 16.84 -0.94
CA GLY A 96 2.94 15.50 -1.14
C GLY A 96 2.04 14.65 -2.04
N VAL A 97 0.72 14.70 -1.84
CA VAL A 97 -0.25 14.04 -2.74
C VAL A 97 -0.15 14.60 -4.16
N ALA A 98 -0.05 15.92 -4.32
CA ALA A 98 0.12 16.55 -5.63
C ALA A 98 1.44 16.13 -6.32
N CYS A 99 2.57 16.16 -5.60
CA CYS A 99 3.86 15.69 -6.10
C CYS A 99 3.83 14.22 -6.52
N GLY A 100 3.22 13.34 -5.72
CA GLY A 100 3.08 11.93 -6.06
C GLY A 100 2.20 11.70 -7.30
N THR A 101 1.12 12.47 -7.41
CA THR A 101 0.19 12.42 -8.57
C THR A 101 0.88 12.87 -9.86
N VAL A 102 1.54 14.04 -9.84
CA VAL A 102 2.28 14.56 -11.00
C VAL A 102 3.43 13.62 -11.37
N ALA A 103 4.18 13.13 -10.39
CA ALA A 103 5.27 12.18 -10.64
C ALA A 103 4.78 10.90 -11.31
N LEU A 104 3.67 10.33 -10.84
CA LEU A 104 3.10 9.14 -11.48
C LEU A 104 2.66 9.42 -12.91
N ALA A 105 1.98 10.55 -13.14
CA ALA A 105 1.50 10.93 -14.45
C ALA A 105 2.64 11.21 -15.45
N VAL A 106 3.71 11.88 -15.01
CA VAL A 106 4.93 12.07 -15.83
C VAL A 106 5.54 10.72 -16.22
N LYS A 107 5.60 9.77 -15.28
CA LYS A 107 6.15 8.44 -15.55
C LYS A 107 5.29 7.65 -16.55
N GLU A 108 3.98 7.63 -16.35
CA GLU A 108 3.07 6.77 -17.13
C GLU A 108 2.66 7.38 -18.47
N GLU A 109 2.43 8.69 -18.52
CA GLU A 109 1.90 9.38 -19.70
C GLU A 109 3.01 9.97 -20.59
N LEU A 110 4.10 10.48 -20.00
CA LEU A 110 5.21 11.08 -20.75
C LEU A 110 6.40 10.12 -20.92
N ASN A 111 6.46 9.03 -20.15
CA ASN A 111 7.59 8.09 -20.11
C ASN A 111 8.93 8.79 -19.82
N ILE A 112 8.90 9.82 -18.97
CA ILE A 112 10.09 10.58 -18.55
C ILE A 112 10.51 10.12 -17.15
N PRO A 113 11.81 9.89 -16.89
CA PRO A 113 12.30 9.60 -15.56
C PRO A 113 11.92 10.67 -14.55
N VAL A 114 11.42 10.26 -13.38
CA VAL A 114 10.91 11.19 -12.37
C VAL A 114 11.15 10.66 -10.96
N LEU A 115 11.46 11.57 -10.04
CA LEU A 115 11.52 11.30 -8.62
C LEU A 115 10.85 12.40 -7.80
N THR A 116 10.58 12.06 -6.55
CA THR A 116 10.08 13.01 -5.55
C THR A 116 10.76 12.77 -4.20
N GLY A 117 10.53 13.67 -3.24
CA GLY A 117 11.06 13.55 -1.88
C GLY A 117 9.98 13.89 -0.86
N MET A 118 9.74 13.01 0.11
CA MET A 118 8.67 13.15 1.09
C MET A 118 9.10 12.65 2.47
N TYR A 119 8.48 13.15 3.53
CA TYR A 119 8.64 12.56 4.86
C TYR A 119 7.86 11.25 4.90
N LYS A 120 8.35 10.25 5.64
CA LYS A 120 7.75 8.90 5.69
C LYS A 120 6.26 8.87 6.09
N GLU A 121 5.79 9.85 6.86
CA GLU A 121 4.38 9.97 7.29
C GLU A 121 3.54 10.86 6.36
N ASN A 122 4.14 11.40 5.29
CA ASN A 122 3.38 12.16 4.29
C ASN A 122 2.38 11.22 3.60
N PRO A 123 1.08 11.58 3.47
CA PRO A 123 0.09 10.77 2.76
C PRO A 123 0.52 10.37 1.34
N GLY A 124 1.19 11.26 0.62
CA GLY A 124 1.72 10.97 -0.71
C GLY A 124 2.81 9.89 -0.71
N ALA A 125 3.57 9.75 0.38
CA ALA A 125 4.58 8.70 0.48
C ALA A 125 3.91 7.32 0.50
N ASP A 126 2.86 7.14 1.30
CA ASP A 126 2.18 5.85 1.38
C ASP A 126 1.45 5.50 0.08
N MET A 127 0.79 6.47 -0.54
CA MET A 127 0.03 6.28 -1.78
C MET A 127 0.91 5.94 -3.00
N TYR A 128 2.14 6.46 -3.05
CA TYR A 128 2.96 6.44 -4.28
C TYR A 128 4.34 5.78 -4.15
N LYS A 129 4.83 5.41 -2.95
CA LYS A 129 6.17 4.80 -2.78
C LYS A 129 6.40 3.53 -3.59
N THR A 130 5.34 2.78 -3.90
CA THR A 130 5.41 1.56 -4.73
C THR A 130 5.32 1.84 -6.24
N LYS A 131 5.01 3.07 -6.63
CA LYS A 131 4.74 3.48 -8.02
C LYS A 131 5.82 4.39 -8.61
N VAL A 132 6.40 5.27 -7.80
CA VAL A 132 7.48 6.20 -8.18
C VAL A 132 8.60 6.19 -7.13
N TYR A 133 9.80 6.63 -7.52
CA TYR A 133 10.89 6.77 -6.56
C TYR A 133 10.64 7.98 -5.65
N ILE A 134 10.58 7.72 -4.34
CA ILE A 134 10.39 8.75 -3.31
C ILE A 134 11.61 8.72 -2.39
N VAL A 135 12.39 9.79 -2.33
CA VAL A 135 13.48 9.93 -1.35
C VAL A 135 12.90 10.26 0.03
N GLU A 136 13.37 9.56 1.06
CA GLU A 136 12.98 9.87 2.44
C GLU A 136 13.63 11.19 2.89
N THR A 137 12.80 12.17 3.22
CA THR A 137 13.23 13.49 3.68
C THR A 137 12.92 13.67 5.16
N ARG A 138 13.40 14.77 5.77
CA ARG A 138 12.96 15.17 7.12
C ARG A 138 11.52 15.68 7.10
N ASN A 139 10.94 15.93 8.27
CA ASN A 139 9.56 16.41 8.38
C ASN A 139 9.33 17.86 7.87
N SER A 140 10.38 18.65 7.64
CA SER A 140 10.26 20.06 7.26
C SER A 140 11.39 20.53 6.33
N ALA A 141 11.19 21.69 5.71
CA ALA A 141 12.15 22.33 4.80
C ALA A 141 13.52 22.64 5.43
N ALA A 142 13.66 22.60 6.77
CA ALA A 142 14.97 22.64 7.43
C ALA A 142 15.89 21.48 6.98
N GLY A 143 15.32 20.37 6.51
CA GLY A 143 16.04 19.24 5.91
C GLY A 143 16.37 19.38 4.42
N MET A 144 16.19 20.54 3.80
CA MET A 144 16.39 20.74 2.36
C MET A 144 17.76 20.28 1.88
N ARG A 145 18.84 20.68 2.59
CA ARG A 145 20.21 20.31 2.21
C ARG A 145 20.40 18.78 2.16
N SER A 146 19.89 18.07 3.17
CA SER A 146 19.97 16.60 3.20
C SER A 146 19.09 15.95 2.12
N ALA A 147 17.89 16.49 1.85
CA ALA A 147 17.02 15.97 0.80
C ALA A 147 17.68 16.09 -0.58
N VAL A 148 18.22 17.28 -0.89
CA VAL A 148 18.91 17.54 -2.16
C VAL A 148 20.17 16.68 -2.33
N ALA A 149 20.94 16.47 -1.25
CA ALA A 149 22.14 15.63 -1.29
C ALA A 149 21.87 14.18 -1.73
N THR A 150 20.67 13.65 -1.44
CA THR A 150 20.24 12.32 -1.87
C THR A 150 19.49 12.35 -3.21
N MET A 151 18.59 13.32 -3.39
CA MET A 151 17.75 13.42 -4.58
C MET A 151 18.54 13.79 -5.85
N ALA A 152 19.53 14.69 -5.76
CA ALA A 152 20.22 15.20 -6.94
C ALA A 152 21.04 14.12 -7.68
N PRO A 153 21.89 13.31 -7.01
CA PRO A 153 22.57 12.20 -7.67
C PRO A 153 21.62 11.18 -8.28
N LEU A 154 20.51 10.88 -7.57
CA LEU A 154 19.50 9.95 -8.04
C LEU A 154 18.78 10.46 -9.30
N ALA A 155 18.50 11.76 -9.37
CA ALA A 155 17.93 12.42 -10.55
C ALA A 155 18.85 12.28 -11.77
N ILE A 156 20.15 12.50 -11.59
CA ILE A 156 21.14 12.37 -12.66
C ILE A 156 21.20 10.92 -13.16
N LYS A 157 21.28 9.95 -12.25
CA LYS A 157 21.28 8.51 -12.61
C LYS A 157 20.04 8.13 -13.41
N LEU A 158 18.87 8.58 -12.96
CA LEU A 158 17.59 8.34 -13.63
C LEU A 158 17.56 8.97 -15.03
N ALA A 159 18.01 10.22 -15.17
CA ALA A 159 18.08 10.91 -16.45
C ALA A 159 19.05 10.23 -17.44
N LYS A 160 20.15 9.64 -16.94
CA LYS A 160 21.12 8.88 -17.75
C LYS A 160 20.68 7.45 -18.06
N GLY A 161 19.58 6.97 -17.48
CA GLY A 161 19.13 5.58 -17.60
C GLY A 161 20.06 4.58 -16.90
N GLU A 162 20.81 5.01 -15.89
CA GLU A 162 21.69 4.14 -15.11
C GLU A 162 20.88 3.18 -14.23
N LYS A 163 21.41 1.98 -14.03
CA LYS A 163 20.79 1.00 -13.13
C LYS A 163 20.92 1.47 -11.68
N LEU A 164 19.79 1.60 -10.99
CA LEU A 164 19.75 1.96 -9.58
C LEU A 164 20.07 0.77 -8.68
N GLY A 165 20.76 1.07 -7.57
CA GLY A 165 20.94 0.14 -6.46
C GLY A 165 19.67 -0.02 -5.60
N SER A 166 19.84 -0.68 -4.46
CA SER A 166 18.78 -0.86 -3.47
C SER A 166 18.37 0.47 -2.82
N SER A 167 17.17 0.50 -2.23
CA SER A 167 16.67 1.66 -1.45
C SER A 167 17.64 2.12 -0.37
N LYS A 168 18.37 1.17 0.23
CA LYS A 168 19.37 1.45 1.28
C LYS A 168 20.62 2.15 0.73
N GLU A 169 21.04 1.82 -0.49
CA GLU A 169 22.23 2.42 -1.13
C GLU A 169 21.90 3.79 -1.73
N GLU A 170 20.73 3.92 -2.35
CA GLU A 170 20.35 5.10 -3.11
C GLU A 170 19.48 6.11 -2.32
N GLY A 171 18.96 5.71 -1.15
CA GLY A 171 18.22 6.59 -0.24
C GLY A 171 16.75 6.86 -0.61
N TYR A 172 16.17 6.09 -1.53
CA TYR A 172 14.73 6.09 -1.79
C TYR A 172 13.97 5.16 -0.83
N MET A 173 12.70 5.44 -0.55
CA MET A 173 11.83 4.63 0.28
C MET A 173 11.61 3.24 -0.34
N PRO A 174 11.55 2.16 0.45
CA PRO A 174 11.24 0.83 -0.07
C PRO A 174 9.94 0.81 -0.90
N ASN A 175 10.04 0.39 -2.15
CA ASN A 175 8.95 0.39 -3.14
C ASN A 175 8.30 -0.99 -3.34
N GLY A 176 8.64 -1.97 -2.48
CA GLY A 176 8.10 -3.33 -2.54
C GLY A 176 8.71 -4.25 -3.60
N ILE A 177 9.61 -3.74 -4.45
CA ILE A 177 10.33 -4.57 -5.43
C ILE A 177 11.37 -5.41 -4.69
N ARG A 178 11.27 -6.73 -4.85
CA ARG A 178 12.24 -7.68 -4.30
C ARG A 178 13.14 -8.19 -5.42
N VAL A 179 14.44 -8.04 -5.23
CA VAL A 179 15.47 -8.55 -6.13
C VAL A 179 16.34 -9.53 -5.37
N ASN A 180 16.73 -10.63 -6.04
CA ASN A 180 17.70 -11.55 -5.48
C ASN A 180 19.09 -10.90 -5.57
N PHE A 181 19.83 -10.94 -4.47
CA PHE A 181 21.22 -10.49 -4.41
C PHE A 181 22.06 -11.52 -3.65
N PHE A 182 23.36 -11.52 -3.92
CA PHE A 182 24.33 -12.27 -3.13
C PHE A 182 24.91 -11.34 -2.08
N GLU A 183 24.93 -11.81 -0.84
CA GLU A 183 25.46 -11.04 0.27
C GLU A 183 26.87 -11.52 0.65
N ASP A 184 27.73 -10.58 1.06
CA ASP A 184 29.13 -10.85 1.36
C ASP A 184 29.31 -11.83 2.52
N LYS A 185 28.44 -11.75 3.52
CA LYS A 185 28.40 -12.68 4.67
C LYS A 185 27.29 -13.70 4.50
N ARG A 186 27.49 -14.92 5.01
CA ARG A 186 26.43 -15.94 5.07
C ARG A 186 25.34 -15.55 6.09
N GLY A 187 24.09 -15.94 5.83
CA GLY A 187 22.95 -15.60 6.71
C GLY A 187 23.12 -16.03 8.17
N SER A 188 23.73 -17.19 8.42
CA SER A 188 24.01 -17.67 9.78
C SER A 188 24.93 -16.72 10.56
N GLN A 189 25.98 -16.19 9.92
CA GLN A 189 26.89 -15.25 10.56
C GLN A 189 26.19 -13.93 10.89
N ARG A 190 25.41 -13.38 9.95
CA ARG A 190 24.68 -12.12 10.15
C ARG A 190 23.65 -12.25 11.28
N ALA A 191 22.93 -13.37 11.33
CA ALA A 191 21.97 -13.67 12.39
C ALA A 191 22.64 -13.74 13.78
N VAL A 192 23.79 -14.41 13.90
CA VAL A 192 24.54 -14.50 15.16
C VAL A 192 25.11 -13.14 15.56
N GLU A 193 25.68 -12.37 14.63
CA GLU A 193 26.18 -11.02 14.90
C GLU A 193 25.07 -10.09 15.43
N MET A 194 23.88 -10.17 14.82
CA MET A 194 22.69 -9.43 15.27
C MET A 194 22.25 -9.88 16.66
N LEU A 195 22.20 -11.20 16.92
CA LEU A 195 21.81 -11.75 18.23
C LEU A 195 22.77 -11.30 19.33
N VAL A 196 24.08 -11.36 19.09
CA VAL A 196 25.11 -10.91 20.04
C VAL A 196 24.96 -9.42 20.34
N LYS A 197 24.73 -8.57 19.33
CA LYS A 197 24.45 -7.15 19.54
C LYS A 197 23.21 -6.92 20.39
N LYS A 198 22.12 -7.63 20.07
CA LYS A 198 20.85 -7.55 20.82
C LYS A 198 21.04 -7.95 22.29
N LEU A 199 21.71 -9.07 22.56
CA LEU A 199 21.98 -9.55 23.93
C LEU A 199 22.90 -8.60 24.71
N ALA A 200 23.80 -7.91 24.02
CA ALA A 200 24.69 -6.92 24.62
C ALA A 200 24.07 -5.51 24.75
N GLY A 201 22.79 -5.32 24.40
CA GLY A 201 22.13 -4.00 24.42
C GLY A 201 22.71 -2.99 23.42
N LYS A 202 23.39 -3.45 22.38
CA LYS A 202 23.96 -2.61 21.31
C LYS A 202 22.95 -2.40 20.19
N GLU A 203 23.08 -1.30 19.45
CA GLU A 203 22.28 -1.06 18.24
C GLU A 203 22.45 -2.21 17.23
N PHE A 204 21.34 -2.67 16.68
CA PHE A 204 21.28 -3.68 15.64
C PHE A 204 20.17 -3.34 14.64
N THR A 205 20.31 -3.83 13.42
CA THR A 205 19.31 -3.68 12.36
C THR A 205 18.83 -5.07 11.97
N THR A 206 17.52 -5.29 11.96
CA THR A 206 16.94 -6.54 11.46
C THR A 206 16.91 -6.53 9.93
N GLU A 207 17.35 -7.63 9.31
CA GLU A 207 17.15 -7.88 7.88
C GLU A 207 15.70 -8.27 7.57
N PHE A 208 14.94 -8.65 8.60
CA PHE A 208 13.56 -9.08 8.50
C PHE A 208 12.72 -8.30 9.53
N PRO A 209 12.34 -7.03 9.22
CA PRO A 209 11.44 -6.30 10.09
C PRO A 209 10.12 -7.07 10.18
N MET A 210 9.59 -7.19 11.41
CA MET A 210 8.24 -7.71 11.58
C MET A 210 7.27 -6.78 10.85
N PRO A 211 6.26 -7.32 10.14
CA PRO A 211 5.21 -6.51 9.56
C PRO A 211 4.58 -5.62 10.64
N ASP A 212 4.23 -4.38 10.26
CA ASP A 212 3.37 -3.56 11.11
C ASP A 212 1.95 -4.13 11.00
N PHE A 213 1.43 -4.67 12.10
CA PHE A 213 0.09 -5.22 12.13
C PHE A 213 -0.86 -4.10 12.52
N ASP A 214 -1.74 -3.75 11.59
CA ASP A 214 -2.84 -2.84 11.85
C ASP A 214 -3.68 -3.39 13.02
N ARG A 215 -3.91 -2.56 14.04
CA ARG A 215 -4.73 -2.92 15.19
C ARG A 215 -6.09 -2.29 15.02
N VAL A 216 -7.10 -3.12 14.85
CA VAL A 216 -8.50 -2.67 14.77
C VAL A 216 -9.14 -2.86 16.14
N ASP A 217 -9.80 -1.81 16.62
CA ASP A 217 -10.60 -1.91 17.85
C ASP A 217 -11.75 -2.91 17.64
N PRO A 218 -12.01 -3.81 18.60
CA PRO A 218 -13.10 -4.75 18.49
C PRO A 218 -14.44 -4.02 18.48
N ASN A 219 -15.40 -4.53 17.68
CA ASN A 219 -16.77 -4.02 17.71
C ASN A 219 -17.39 -4.20 19.12
N PRO A 220 -18.34 -3.32 19.51
CA PRO A 220 -19.09 -3.51 20.75
C PRO A 220 -19.75 -4.89 20.82
N ALA A 221 -19.83 -5.46 22.02
CA ALA A 221 -20.46 -6.76 22.22
C ALA A 221 -21.96 -6.74 21.86
N VAL A 222 -22.42 -7.80 21.19
CA VAL A 222 -23.86 -8.05 20.98
C VAL A 222 -24.47 -8.44 22.32
N LYS A 223 -25.42 -7.62 22.81
CA LYS A 223 -26.00 -7.79 24.15
C LYS A 223 -27.13 -8.81 24.19
N ASP A 224 -27.93 -8.88 23.13
CA ASP A 224 -29.11 -9.73 23.03
C ASP A 224 -28.85 -10.86 22.03
N MET A 225 -28.11 -11.88 22.48
CA MET A 225 -27.74 -13.00 21.63
C MET A 225 -28.96 -13.81 21.18
N ALA A 226 -29.97 -13.96 22.04
CA ALA A 226 -31.17 -14.76 21.77
C ALA A 226 -32.00 -14.26 20.59
N HIS A 227 -31.82 -13.01 20.16
CA HIS A 227 -32.44 -12.43 18.95
C HIS A 227 -31.44 -12.12 17.84
N ALA A 228 -30.14 -12.37 18.07
CA ALA A 228 -29.09 -12.05 17.12
C ALA A 228 -29.07 -13.01 15.92
N LYS A 229 -28.87 -12.46 14.72
CA LYS A 229 -28.52 -13.23 13.52
C LYS A 229 -26.99 -13.35 13.43
N ILE A 230 -26.51 -14.59 13.44
CA ILE A 230 -25.08 -14.91 13.40
C ILE A 230 -24.71 -15.41 12.00
N ALA A 231 -23.59 -14.95 11.43
CA ALA A 231 -23.05 -15.49 10.19
C ALA A 231 -21.71 -16.18 10.38
N LEU A 232 -21.42 -17.10 9.47
CA LEU A 232 -20.15 -17.82 9.41
C LEU A 232 -19.30 -17.33 8.24
N VAL A 233 -18.05 -17.02 8.54
CA VAL A 233 -17.02 -16.74 7.54
C VAL A 233 -15.81 -17.59 7.90
N THR A 234 -15.15 -18.21 6.92
CA THR A 234 -13.96 -19.02 7.18
C THR A 234 -12.83 -18.74 6.21
N SER A 235 -11.62 -18.71 6.77
CA SER A 235 -10.37 -18.79 6.02
C SER A 235 -9.79 -20.21 6.02
N GLY A 236 -10.43 -21.16 6.72
CA GLY A 236 -10.04 -22.57 6.76
C GLY A 236 -10.40 -23.36 5.50
N GLY A 237 -11.07 -22.73 4.53
CA GLY A 237 -11.32 -23.28 3.20
C GLY A 237 -12.26 -24.48 3.15
N ILE A 238 -13.23 -24.57 4.05
CA ILE A 238 -14.34 -25.53 3.93
C ILE A 238 -15.22 -25.12 2.75
N VAL A 239 -15.52 -26.05 1.86
CA VAL A 239 -16.34 -25.88 0.65
C VAL A 239 -17.27 -27.08 0.48
N PRO A 240 -18.38 -26.97 -0.26
CA PRO A 240 -19.15 -28.13 -0.69
C PRO A 240 -18.28 -29.12 -1.47
N LYS A 241 -18.66 -30.40 -1.41
CA LYS A 241 -17.95 -31.49 -2.07
C LYS A 241 -17.68 -31.17 -3.55
N GLY A 242 -16.44 -31.39 -3.98
CA GLY A 242 -15.98 -31.12 -5.33
C GLY A 242 -15.48 -29.69 -5.57
N ASN A 243 -15.50 -28.82 -4.55
CA ASN A 243 -15.05 -27.42 -4.63
C ASN A 243 -15.64 -26.70 -5.84
N PRO A 244 -16.96 -26.41 -5.84
CA PRO A 244 -17.70 -25.99 -7.04
C PRO A 244 -17.20 -24.68 -7.67
N ASP A 245 -16.68 -23.74 -6.87
CA ASP A 245 -16.11 -22.49 -7.37
C ASP A 245 -14.62 -22.60 -7.74
N HIS A 246 -14.05 -23.80 -7.60
CA HIS A 246 -12.63 -24.09 -7.81
C HIS A 246 -11.74 -23.07 -7.08
N ILE A 247 -12.02 -22.83 -5.78
CA ILE A 247 -11.20 -21.98 -4.93
C ILE A 247 -9.80 -22.58 -4.88
N GLU A 248 -8.79 -21.76 -5.13
CA GLU A 248 -7.40 -22.21 -5.16
C GLU A 248 -6.93 -22.65 -3.76
N SER A 249 -6.11 -23.69 -3.67
CA SER A 249 -5.61 -24.22 -2.39
C SER A 249 -4.53 -23.35 -1.72
N SER A 250 -4.00 -22.39 -2.46
CA SER A 250 -3.11 -21.34 -1.98
C SER A 250 -3.35 -20.08 -2.81
N SER A 251 -3.12 -18.92 -2.20
CA SER A 251 -3.14 -17.62 -2.86
C SER A 251 -4.47 -17.33 -3.56
N ALA A 252 -5.59 -17.61 -2.87
CA ALA A 252 -6.91 -17.52 -3.46
C ALA A 252 -7.17 -16.15 -4.09
N SER A 253 -7.71 -16.19 -5.30
CA SER A 253 -8.10 -15.02 -6.07
C SER A 253 -9.59 -14.67 -5.89
N LYS A 254 -10.33 -15.56 -5.22
CA LYS A 254 -11.78 -15.57 -5.03
C LYS A 254 -12.18 -16.16 -3.68
N TYR A 255 -13.45 -15.99 -3.33
CA TYR A 255 -14.12 -16.61 -2.19
C TYR A 255 -15.41 -17.30 -2.68
N GLY A 256 -15.89 -18.28 -1.94
CA GLY A 256 -17.17 -18.96 -2.17
C GLY A 256 -18.25 -18.44 -1.23
N LYS A 257 -19.50 -18.48 -1.70
CA LYS A 257 -20.71 -18.18 -0.93
C LYS A 257 -21.67 -19.35 -1.08
N TYR A 258 -21.95 -20.03 0.01
CA TYR A 258 -22.69 -21.29 -0.03
C TYR A 258 -23.87 -21.27 0.92
N ASP A 259 -24.98 -21.83 0.44
CA ASP A 259 -26.23 -21.96 1.17
C ASP A 259 -26.16 -23.13 2.16
N ILE A 260 -26.55 -22.88 3.40
CA ILE A 260 -26.64 -23.86 4.48
C ILE A 260 -28.04 -23.93 5.09
N ASP A 261 -29.07 -23.45 4.37
CA ASP A 261 -30.47 -23.64 4.77
C ASP A 261 -30.79 -25.14 4.87
N GLY A 262 -31.36 -25.54 6.01
CA GLY A 262 -31.62 -26.94 6.32
C GLY A 262 -30.39 -27.83 6.56
N VAL A 263 -29.17 -27.30 6.50
CA VAL A 263 -27.94 -28.03 6.82
C VAL A 263 -27.73 -28.02 8.34
N MET A 264 -27.64 -29.22 8.91
CA MET A 264 -27.49 -29.45 10.35
C MET A 264 -26.09 -29.95 10.75
N ASP A 265 -25.31 -30.45 9.78
CA ASP A 265 -24.05 -31.16 9.99
C ASP A 265 -23.22 -31.12 8.68
N LEU A 266 -21.93 -30.85 8.77
CA LEU A 266 -20.98 -30.77 7.66
C LEU A 266 -20.18 -32.06 7.52
N THR A 267 -20.82 -33.06 6.91
CA THR A 267 -20.26 -34.40 6.77
C THR A 267 -19.20 -34.54 5.66
N GLU A 268 -18.38 -35.59 5.74
CA GLU A 268 -17.43 -36.00 4.69
C GLU A 268 -18.06 -36.15 3.29
N ALA A 269 -19.34 -36.54 3.23
CA ALA A 269 -20.05 -36.75 1.97
C ALA A 269 -20.44 -35.43 1.29
N THR A 270 -20.63 -34.35 2.04
CA THR A 270 -21.24 -33.10 1.57
C THR A 270 -20.27 -31.93 1.53
N TYR A 271 -19.20 -31.96 2.33
CA TYR A 271 -18.19 -30.90 2.42
C TYR A 271 -16.77 -31.46 2.35
N GLU A 272 -15.83 -30.58 2.03
CA GLU A 272 -14.40 -30.89 2.02
C GLU A 272 -13.54 -29.62 2.17
N THR A 273 -12.25 -29.82 2.33
CA THR A 273 -11.24 -28.77 2.47
C THR A 273 -10.60 -28.45 1.12
N ALA A 274 -10.70 -27.20 0.67
CA ALA A 274 -9.91 -26.66 -0.43
C ALA A 274 -8.53 -26.16 0.03
N HIS A 275 -8.34 -25.93 1.32
CA HIS A 275 -7.16 -25.30 1.90
C HIS A 275 -5.91 -26.19 1.90
N GLY A 276 -4.83 -25.75 1.24
CA GLY A 276 -3.59 -26.52 1.12
C GLY A 276 -2.56 -26.33 2.25
N GLY A 277 -2.89 -25.56 3.29
CA GLY A 277 -1.97 -25.17 4.37
C GLY A 277 -2.08 -25.95 5.68
N TYR A 278 -2.98 -26.93 5.80
CA TYR A 278 -3.07 -27.85 6.96
C TYR A 278 -3.46 -29.26 6.50
N ASP A 279 -3.34 -30.25 7.38
CA ASP A 279 -3.73 -31.64 7.10
C ASP A 279 -5.27 -31.75 7.01
N PRO A 280 -5.84 -32.04 5.83
CA PRO A 280 -7.27 -31.98 5.63
C PRO A 280 -8.01 -33.20 6.16
N VAL A 281 -7.34 -34.27 6.62
CA VAL A 281 -8.00 -35.53 7.00
C VAL A 281 -9.09 -35.29 8.03
N TYR A 282 -8.77 -34.64 9.15
CA TYR A 282 -9.75 -34.41 10.21
C TYR A 282 -10.86 -33.44 9.81
N ALA A 283 -10.56 -32.41 9.04
CA ALA A 283 -11.57 -31.46 8.56
C ALA A 283 -12.45 -32.06 7.46
N ASN A 284 -11.97 -33.05 6.71
CA ASN A 284 -12.76 -33.75 5.71
C ASN A 284 -13.63 -34.85 6.32
N GLU A 285 -13.19 -35.51 7.39
CA GLU A 285 -14.04 -36.43 8.15
C GLU A 285 -15.23 -35.71 8.79
N ASP A 286 -15.01 -34.48 9.26
CA ASP A 286 -15.96 -33.65 10.01
C ASP A 286 -15.55 -32.18 9.85
N ALA A 287 -16.27 -31.47 8.98
CA ALA A 287 -15.94 -30.09 8.62
C ALA A 287 -16.41 -29.06 9.68
N ASP A 288 -17.26 -29.46 10.62
CA ASP A 288 -17.68 -28.62 11.73
C ASP A 288 -16.53 -28.26 12.67
N ARG A 289 -15.44 -29.06 12.64
CA ARG A 289 -14.15 -28.74 13.30
C ARG A 289 -13.56 -27.40 12.87
N VAL A 290 -13.87 -26.95 11.65
CA VAL A 290 -13.37 -25.70 11.07
C VAL A 290 -14.50 -24.68 10.90
N LEU A 291 -15.70 -25.13 10.55
CA LEU A 291 -16.87 -24.29 10.28
C LEU A 291 -18.06 -24.75 11.13
N PRO A 292 -18.27 -24.19 12.34
CA PRO A 292 -19.12 -24.78 13.38
C PRO A 292 -20.62 -24.58 13.11
N VAL A 293 -21.18 -25.29 12.12
CA VAL A 293 -22.60 -25.23 11.76
C VAL A 293 -23.42 -26.03 12.76
N ASP A 294 -22.96 -27.22 13.12
CA ASP A 294 -23.61 -28.15 14.06
C ASP A 294 -24.03 -27.46 15.39
N VAL A 295 -23.08 -26.83 16.07
CA VAL A 295 -23.28 -26.19 17.38
C VAL A 295 -24.08 -24.90 17.25
N LEU A 296 -23.97 -24.17 16.14
CA LEU A 296 -24.80 -22.99 15.92
C LEU A 296 -26.25 -23.37 15.65
N ARG A 297 -26.51 -24.50 14.97
CA ARG A 297 -27.85 -25.06 14.81
C ARG A 297 -28.42 -25.55 16.14
N GLU A 298 -27.58 -26.16 16.99
CA GLU A 298 -27.97 -26.49 18.37
C GLU A 298 -28.37 -25.22 19.15
N PHE A 299 -27.55 -24.18 19.09
CA PHE A 299 -27.81 -22.91 19.79
C PHE A 299 -29.04 -22.18 19.28
N GLU A 300 -29.31 -22.23 17.97
CA GLU A 300 -30.54 -21.71 17.37
C GLU A 300 -31.76 -22.44 17.91
N LYS A 301 -31.71 -23.78 17.97
CA LYS A 301 -32.78 -24.62 18.51
C LYS A 301 -33.02 -24.39 20.01
N GLU A 302 -31.96 -24.14 20.77
CA GLU A 302 -32.02 -23.83 22.20
C GLU A 302 -32.43 -22.38 22.50
N GLY A 303 -32.55 -21.52 21.49
CA GLY A 303 -32.85 -20.09 21.64
C GLY A 303 -31.69 -19.28 22.25
N LYS A 304 -30.46 -19.81 22.20
CA LYS A 304 -29.24 -19.09 22.61
C LYS A 304 -28.84 -18.05 21.58
N ILE A 305 -29.16 -18.30 20.31
CA ILE A 305 -29.08 -17.33 19.22
C ILE A 305 -30.44 -17.17 18.54
N GLY A 306 -30.67 -16.02 17.90
CA GLY A 306 -31.92 -15.78 17.17
C GLY A 306 -32.00 -16.57 15.87
N SER A 307 -30.95 -16.50 15.05
CA SER A 307 -30.83 -17.35 13.86
C SER A 307 -29.40 -17.49 13.35
N LEU A 308 -29.12 -18.59 12.65
CA LEU A 308 -27.92 -18.73 11.83
C LEU A 308 -28.23 -18.27 10.40
N HIS A 309 -27.43 -17.33 9.90
CA HIS A 309 -27.54 -16.78 8.56
C HIS A 309 -27.40 -17.88 7.50
N ARG A 310 -28.23 -17.79 6.46
CA ARG A 310 -28.37 -18.80 5.41
C ARG A 310 -27.10 -19.07 4.62
N TYR A 311 -26.25 -18.06 4.43
CA TYR A 311 -25.02 -18.22 3.67
C TYR A 311 -23.79 -18.24 4.59
N PHE A 312 -22.82 -19.08 4.26
CA PHE A 312 -21.46 -18.89 4.75
C PHE A 312 -20.53 -18.47 3.62
N TYR A 313 -19.46 -17.80 4.01
CA TYR A 313 -18.45 -17.28 3.09
C TYR A 313 -17.11 -17.95 3.39
N THR A 314 -16.41 -18.41 2.35
CA THR A 314 -15.19 -19.21 2.53
C THR A 314 -14.11 -18.80 1.54
N THR A 315 -12.87 -18.76 2.02
CA THR A 315 -11.67 -18.65 1.20
C THR A 315 -10.56 -19.46 1.86
N VAL A 316 -9.39 -19.56 1.23
CA VAL A 316 -8.22 -20.17 1.88
C VAL A 316 -7.33 -19.08 2.47
N GLY A 317 -6.90 -19.23 3.72
CA GLY A 317 -5.92 -18.35 4.36
C GLY A 317 -4.50 -18.56 3.82
N ASN A 318 -4.20 -19.77 3.31
CA ASN A 318 -2.90 -20.14 2.78
C ASN A 318 -2.46 -19.22 1.63
N GLY A 319 -1.44 -18.38 1.86
CA GLY A 319 -0.84 -17.53 0.82
C GLY A 319 -1.75 -16.41 0.27
N THR A 320 -2.97 -16.25 0.77
CA THR A 320 -3.88 -15.20 0.30
C THR A 320 -3.37 -13.82 0.67
N SER A 321 -3.28 -12.93 -0.32
CA SER A 321 -2.74 -11.59 -0.10
C SER A 321 -3.66 -10.75 0.78
N VAL A 322 -3.07 -9.86 1.59
CA VAL A 322 -3.84 -8.90 2.43
C VAL A 322 -4.79 -8.06 1.56
N ALA A 323 -4.37 -7.69 0.34
CA ALA A 323 -5.20 -6.93 -0.58
C ALA A 323 -6.44 -7.72 -1.04
N ASN A 324 -6.29 -9.00 -1.40
CA ASN A 324 -7.42 -9.85 -1.75
C ASN A 324 -8.34 -10.10 -0.54
N ALA A 325 -7.78 -10.41 0.64
CA ALA A 325 -8.57 -10.60 1.85
C ALA A 325 -9.40 -9.35 2.19
N LYS A 326 -8.80 -8.14 2.10
CA LYS A 326 -9.53 -6.87 2.28
C LYS A 326 -10.64 -6.68 1.24
N ARG A 327 -10.37 -7.02 -0.04
CA ARG A 327 -11.37 -6.94 -1.12
C ARG A 327 -12.56 -7.87 -0.87
N PHE A 328 -12.30 -9.14 -0.56
CA PHE A 328 -13.35 -10.12 -0.26
C PHE A 328 -14.19 -9.66 0.93
N ALA A 329 -13.53 -9.27 2.03
CA ALA A 329 -14.21 -8.82 3.24
C ALA A 329 -15.06 -7.57 3.02
N ALA A 330 -14.58 -6.60 2.24
CA ALA A 330 -15.37 -5.41 1.92
C ALA A 330 -16.67 -5.75 1.17
N GLU A 331 -16.62 -6.77 0.30
CA GLU A 331 -17.77 -7.23 -0.49
C GLU A 331 -18.79 -7.98 0.39
N PHE A 332 -18.40 -9.09 1.01
CA PHE A 332 -19.34 -9.88 1.80
C PHE A 332 -19.77 -9.17 3.09
N ALA A 333 -18.95 -8.31 3.70
CA ALA A 333 -19.40 -7.59 4.89
C ALA A 333 -20.51 -6.59 4.59
N GLN A 334 -20.56 -6.04 3.37
CA GLN A 334 -21.68 -5.20 2.96
C GLN A 334 -22.95 -6.02 2.77
N GLU A 335 -22.85 -7.23 2.19
CA GLU A 335 -23.98 -8.17 2.09
C GLU A 335 -24.51 -8.56 3.47
N LEU A 336 -23.62 -8.98 4.37
CA LEU A 336 -23.99 -9.38 5.74
C LEU A 336 -24.70 -8.25 6.49
N ARG A 337 -24.25 -6.99 6.35
CA ARG A 337 -24.97 -5.84 6.92
C ARG A 337 -26.35 -5.66 6.31
N ASN A 338 -26.48 -5.78 4.99
CA ASN A 338 -27.76 -5.64 4.30
C ASN A 338 -28.75 -6.74 4.71
N ASP A 339 -28.25 -7.93 5.02
CA ASP A 339 -29.05 -9.09 5.48
C ASP A 339 -29.37 -9.05 6.97
N GLY A 340 -28.98 -7.97 7.66
CA GLY A 340 -29.24 -7.75 9.09
C GLY A 340 -28.51 -8.73 9.98
N VAL A 341 -27.27 -9.08 9.65
CA VAL A 341 -26.39 -9.90 10.49
C VAL A 341 -25.82 -9.04 11.62
N ASP A 342 -25.98 -9.51 12.86
CA ASP A 342 -25.55 -8.80 14.07
C ASP A 342 -24.11 -9.15 14.47
N ALA A 343 -23.69 -10.39 14.20
CA ALA A 343 -22.34 -10.85 14.51
C ALA A 343 -21.84 -11.89 13.49
N VAL A 344 -20.52 -11.94 13.34
CA VAL A 344 -19.82 -12.88 12.47
C VAL A 344 -18.83 -13.68 13.28
N ILE A 345 -18.87 -15.00 13.13
CA ILE A 345 -17.79 -15.87 13.58
C ILE A 345 -16.86 -16.07 12.38
N LEU A 346 -15.63 -15.56 12.51
CA LEU A 346 -14.56 -15.76 11.54
C LEU A 346 -13.67 -16.90 12.03
N THR A 347 -13.69 -18.04 11.35
CA THR A 347 -12.82 -19.17 11.67
C THR A 347 -11.56 -19.21 10.80
N SER A 348 -10.51 -19.82 11.34
CA SER A 348 -9.24 -20.07 10.66
C SER A 348 -8.81 -21.52 10.89
N THR A 349 -7.69 -21.90 10.26
CA THR A 349 -7.04 -23.21 10.38
C THR A 349 -6.54 -23.50 11.78
#